data_AF-A0A7V6X587-F1
#
_entry.id   AF-A0A7V6X587-F1
#
_cell.length_a   1.000
_cell.length_b   1.000
_cell.length_c   1.000
_cell.angle_alpha   90.00
_cell.angle_beta   90.00
_cell.angle_gamma   90.00
#
_symmetry.space_group_name_H-M   'P 1'
#
loop_
_entity.id
_entity.type
_entity.pdbx_description
1 polymer ?
#
loop_
_entity_poly.entity_id
_entity_poly.type
_entity_poly.pdbx_seq_one_letter_code
_entity_poly.pdbx_strand_id
1 'polypeptide(L)'
;MNDINEKTKVYALLGNPVEHSLSPVMYNAAFRELGLNSVYVAFNVEPDLLAEAVQGIRAQGIQGGNVTRPFKEAILPYLDELSVEARLIGAVNTFYWEEGCLWGDNTDGAGFIVALRRVDFDFSPSQSVLLLGAGGAARAVGVALALAGMKNFTIVNRQREKAENLAKLLERLGGIVSLRNWEGANLREVFSENKLVVNTTPLGMTAVDQAGPPIEEKWFVKGQLVVDLIYNPLETEFLKKAAARGCQTLNGLSTLWAQGVLAFERWTKKEAPAEVMATELQRWL
;
A
#
# COMPACT_ATOMS: atom_id res chain seq x y z
N MET A 1 -23.38 18.13 9.32
CA MET A 1 -23.61 17.13 8.27
C MET A 1 -23.32 17.83 6.95
N ASN A 2 -22.52 17.23 6.07
CA ASN A 2 -22.53 17.72 4.68
C ASN A 2 -23.82 17.16 4.09
N ASP A 3 -24.82 18.02 3.93
CA ASP A 3 -26.13 17.61 3.41
C ASP A 3 -25.97 17.19 1.95
N ILE A 4 -25.97 15.88 1.73
CA ILE A 4 -25.93 15.27 0.41
C ILE A 4 -27.10 15.84 -0.41
N ASN A 5 -26.81 16.31 -1.62
CA ASN A 5 -27.77 16.95 -2.52
C ASN A 5 -27.45 16.58 -3.98
N GLU A 6 -28.20 17.14 -4.93
CA GLU A 6 -28.09 16.84 -6.36
C GLU A 6 -26.73 17.23 -6.98
N LYS A 7 -25.91 18.01 -6.27
CA LYS A 7 -24.57 18.43 -6.71
C LYS A 7 -23.45 17.68 -6.00
N THR A 8 -23.76 16.71 -5.14
CA THR A 8 -22.75 15.94 -4.40
C THR A 8 -21.92 15.10 -5.36
N LYS A 9 -20.59 15.26 -5.28
CA LYS A 9 -19.62 14.48 -6.05
C LYS A 9 -19.35 13.14 -5.37
N VAL A 10 -19.29 12.06 -6.15
CA VAL A 10 -19.02 10.71 -5.63
C VAL A 10 -17.58 10.31 -5.93
N TYR A 11 -16.92 9.76 -4.92
CA TYR A 11 -15.65 9.06 -4.99
C TYR A 11 -15.83 7.62 -4.52
N ALA A 12 -15.04 6.70 -5.06
CA ALA A 12 -15.30 5.27 -4.89
C ALA A 12 -14.07 4.47 -4.48
N LEU A 13 -14.25 3.42 -3.67
CA LEU A 13 -13.31 2.32 -3.55
C LEU A 13 -13.88 1.10 -4.30
N LEU A 14 -13.12 0.55 -5.24
CA LEU A 14 -13.45 -0.73 -5.89
C LEU A 14 -12.59 -1.85 -5.29
N GLY A 15 -13.21 -2.96 -4.88
CA GLY A 15 -12.49 -4.15 -4.41
C GLY A 15 -13.44 -5.27 -4.03
N ASN A 16 -12.89 -6.38 -3.51
CA ASN A 16 -13.68 -7.48 -2.98
C ASN A 16 -12.86 -8.33 -1.98
N PRO A 17 -13.23 -8.37 -0.68
CA PRO A 17 -14.20 -7.51 0.01
C PRO A 17 -13.61 -6.14 0.37
N VAL A 18 -14.45 -5.12 0.59
CA VAL A 18 -14.04 -3.76 1.01
C VAL A 18 -14.79 -3.18 2.21
N GLU A 19 -15.69 -3.95 2.82
CA GLU A 19 -16.53 -3.53 3.97
C GLU A 19 -15.74 -3.07 5.19
N HIS A 20 -14.53 -3.61 5.37
CA HIS A 20 -13.66 -3.28 6.50
C HIS A 20 -12.68 -2.13 6.17
N SER A 21 -12.79 -1.51 5.01
CA SER A 21 -11.91 -0.42 4.63
C SER A 21 -12.14 0.80 5.52
N LEU A 22 -11.05 1.39 6.02
CA LEU A 22 -11.09 2.68 6.73
C LEU A 22 -11.01 3.89 5.77
N SER A 23 -10.84 3.66 4.47
CA SER A 23 -10.77 4.74 3.47
C SER A 23 -12.03 5.63 3.45
N PRO A 24 -13.27 5.09 3.53
CA PRO A 24 -14.46 5.94 3.60
C PRO A 24 -14.48 6.87 4.81
N VAL A 25 -14.04 6.40 5.98
CA VAL A 25 -13.95 7.22 7.19
C VAL A 25 -12.99 8.40 6.95
N MET A 26 -11.78 8.08 6.50
CA MET A 26 -10.70 9.04 6.28
C MET A 26 -11.08 10.13 5.26
N TYR A 27 -11.59 9.73 4.08
CA TYR A 27 -11.89 10.69 3.02
C TYR A 27 -13.15 11.52 3.30
N ASN A 28 -14.20 10.93 3.88
CA ASN A 28 -15.39 11.70 4.22
C ASN A 28 -15.11 12.72 5.31
N ALA A 29 -14.18 12.46 6.23
CA ALA A 29 -13.70 13.47 7.16
C ALA A 29 -12.96 14.61 6.45
N ALA A 30 -12.08 14.29 5.51
CA ALA A 30 -11.38 15.30 4.73
C ALA A 30 -12.33 16.18 3.90
N PHE A 31 -13.36 15.59 3.29
CA PHE A 31 -14.37 16.36 2.57
C PHE A 31 -15.18 17.30 3.49
N ARG A 32 -15.51 16.84 4.71
CA ARG A 32 -16.19 17.70 5.71
C ARG A 32 -15.31 18.87 6.14
N GLU A 33 -14.04 18.60 6.45
CA GLU A 33 -13.09 19.63 6.88
C GLU A 33 -12.92 20.73 5.83
N LEU A 34 -12.80 20.34 4.56
CA LEU A 34 -12.63 21.29 3.45
C LEU A 34 -13.94 21.88 2.92
N GLY A 35 -15.10 21.55 3.52
CA GLY A 35 -16.41 21.99 3.03
C GLY A 35 -16.73 21.53 1.61
N LEU A 36 -16.17 20.40 1.17
CA LEU A 36 -16.39 19.85 -0.16
C LEU A 36 -17.70 19.06 -0.18
N ASN A 37 -18.59 19.40 -1.11
CA ASN A 37 -19.83 18.66 -1.34
C ASN A 37 -19.53 17.34 -2.07
N SER A 38 -18.90 16.42 -1.35
CA SER A 38 -18.39 15.15 -1.86
C SER A 38 -18.64 14.03 -0.84
N VAL A 39 -18.79 12.81 -1.35
CA VAL A 39 -18.88 11.58 -0.55
C VAL A 39 -17.92 10.53 -1.10
N TYR A 40 -17.32 9.76 -0.20
CA TYR A 40 -16.53 8.57 -0.53
C TYR A 40 -17.27 7.32 -0.09
N VAL A 41 -17.47 6.36 -1.00
CA VAL A 41 -18.16 5.09 -0.74
C VAL A 41 -17.33 3.90 -1.20
N ALA A 42 -17.58 2.72 -0.62
CA ALA A 42 -16.92 1.48 -1.01
C ALA A 42 -17.90 0.56 -1.73
N PHE A 43 -17.48 0.03 -2.87
CA PHE A 43 -18.25 -0.91 -3.68
C PHE A 43 -17.55 -2.27 -3.69
N ASN A 44 -18.22 -3.28 -3.16
CA ASN A 44 -17.87 -4.67 -3.44
C ASN A 44 -18.22 -4.96 -4.90
N VAL A 45 -17.21 -5.24 -5.71
CA VAL A 45 -17.38 -5.58 -7.12
C VAL A 45 -16.97 -7.04 -7.31
N GLU A 46 -17.83 -7.85 -7.92
CA GLU A 46 -17.46 -9.22 -8.26
C GLU A 46 -16.36 -9.25 -9.32
N PRO A 47 -15.42 -10.22 -9.30
CA PRO A 47 -14.25 -10.15 -10.15
C PRO A 47 -14.51 -10.09 -11.66
N ASP A 48 -15.59 -10.69 -12.11
CA ASP A 48 -16.08 -10.70 -13.48
C ASP A 48 -16.82 -9.43 -13.90
N LEU A 49 -17.15 -8.54 -12.96
CA LEU A 49 -17.89 -7.29 -13.19
C LEU A 49 -17.02 -6.02 -13.14
N LEU A 50 -15.69 -6.16 -13.14
CA LEU A 50 -14.79 -5.01 -13.06
C LEU A 50 -14.95 -4.06 -14.26
N ALA A 51 -15.13 -4.62 -15.46
CA ALA A 51 -15.29 -3.82 -16.68
C ALA A 51 -16.55 -2.94 -16.58
N GLU A 52 -17.67 -3.54 -16.18
CA GLU A 52 -18.97 -2.90 -15.97
C GLU A 52 -18.89 -1.85 -14.88
N ALA A 53 -18.17 -2.12 -13.78
CA ALA A 53 -17.96 -1.15 -12.71
C ALA A 53 -17.19 0.08 -13.21
N VAL A 54 -16.14 -0.10 -14.02
CA VAL A 54 -15.40 1.03 -14.62
C VAL A 54 -16.25 1.78 -15.64
N GLN A 55 -17.07 1.10 -16.44
CA GLN A 55 -18.05 1.77 -17.31
C GLN A 55 -19.08 2.57 -16.50
N GLY A 56 -19.52 2.05 -15.35
CA GLY A 56 -20.37 2.75 -14.40
C GLY A 56 -19.72 4.03 -13.86
N ILE A 57 -18.43 3.98 -13.50
CA ILE A 57 -17.65 5.16 -13.10
C ILE A 57 -17.72 6.25 -14.16
N ARG A 58 -17.54 5.89 -15.44
CA ARG A 58 -17.60 6.83 -16.57
C ARG A 58 -19.02 7.37 -16.78
N ALA A 59 -20.02 6.49 -16.82
CA ALA A 59 -21.40 6.86 -17.12
C ALA A 59 -22.05 7.74 -16.03
N GLN A 60 -21.69 7.51 -14.76
CA GLN A 60 -22.26 8.22 -13.61
C GLN A 60 -21.47 9.47 -13.21
N GLY A 61 -20.32 9.73 -13.83
CA GLY A 61 -19.48 10.87 -13.50
C GLY A 61 -18.82 10.79 -12.13
N ILE A 62 -18.48 9.57 -11.66
CA ILE A 62 -17.69 9.37 -10.44
C ILE A 62 -16.34 10.06 -10.62
N GLN A 63 -15.96 10.91 -9.67
CA GLN A 63 -14.88 11.90 -9.84
C GLN A 63 -13.47 11.34 -9.66
N GLY A 64 -13.36 10.12 -9.17
CA GLY A 64 -12.09 9.46 -8.85
C GLY A 64 -12.29 8.46 -7.73
N GLY A 65 -11.21 7.84 -7.31
CA GLY A 65 -11.30 6.83 -6.26
C GLY A 65 -10.08 5.94 -6.14
N ASN A 66 -10.23 4.91 -5.33
CA ASN A 66 -9.24 3.88 -5.16
C ASN A 66 -9.68 2.54 -5.73
N VAL A 67 -8.68 1.69 -5.94
CA VAL A 67 -8.83 0.30 -6.32
C VAL A 67 -8.00 -0.52 -5.35
N THR A 68 -8.57 -1.60 -4.85
CA THR A 68 -7.86 -2.53 -3.99
C THR A 68 -7.96 -3.95 -4.53
N ARG A 69 -7.47 -4.93 -3.76
CA ARG A 69 -7.54 -6.34 -4.11
C ARG A 69 -8.98 -6.74 -4.49
N PRO A 70 -9.16 -7.58 -5.53
CA PRO A 70 -8.13 -8.18 -6.39
C PRO A 70 -7.78 -7.34 -7.63
N PHE A 71 -8.22 -6.08 -7.73
CA PHE A 71 -8.32 -5.34 -9.00
C PHE A 71 -7.14 -4.46 -9.38
N LYS A 72 -6.12 -4.32 -8.51
CA LYS A 72 -5.03 -3.36 -8.75
C LYS A 72 -4.29 -3.62 -10.08
N GLU A 73 -4.16 -4.87 -10.50
CA GLU A 73 -3.58 -5.22 -11.82
C GLU A 73 -4.66 -5.32 -12.91
N ALA A 74 -5.84 -5.85 -12.56
CA ALA A 74 -6.92 -6.10 -13.52
C ALA A 74 -7.57 -4.82 -14.05
N ILE A 75 -7.46 -3.68 -13.35
CA ILE A 75 -8.07 -2.43 -13.81
C ILE A 75 -7.31 -1.77 -14.98
N LEU A 76 -6.02 -2.08 -15.15
CA LEU A 76 -5.14 -1.42 -16.12
C LEU A 76 -5.73 -1.28 -17.53
N PRO A 77 -6.37 -2.32 -18.12
CA PRO A 77 -6.91 -2.23 -19.48
C PRO A 77 -8.12 -1.31 -19.64
N TYR A 78 -8.73 -0.84 -18.54
CA TYR A 78 -9.93 -0.01 -18.56
C TYR A 78 -9.66 1.48 -18.31
N LEU A 79 -8.39 1.83 -18.09
CA LEU A 79 -7.91 3.19 -17.88
C LEU A 79 -7.34 3.75 -19.18
N ASP A 80 -7.47 5.06 -19.37
CA ASP A 80 -7.04 5.73 -20.60
C ASP A 80 -5.53 6.01 -20.55
N GLU A 81 -5.04 6.41 -19.38
CA GLU A 81 -3.64 6.75 -19.14
C GLU A 81 -3.18 6.24 -17.77
N LEU A 82 -1.86 6.17 -17.58
CA LEU A 82 -1.24 5.70 -16.36
C LEU A 82 -0.13 6.66 -15.94
N SER A 83 0.08 6.87 -14.64
CA SER A 83 1.28 7.54 -14.14
C SER A 83 2.53 6.72 -14.48
N VAL A 84 3.71 7.37 -14.45
CA VAL A 84 4.98 6.66 -14.65
C VAL A 84 5.15 5.58 -13.59
N GLU A 85 4.79 5.88 -12.36
CA GLU A 85 4.83 4.99 -11.22
C GLU A 85 3.89 3.78 -11.41
N ALA A 86 2.64 4.02 -11.81
CA ALA A 86 1.68 2.95 -12.08
C ALA A 86 2.13 2.05 -13.25
N ARG A 87 2.75 2.61 -14.29
CA ARG A 87 3.33 1.83 -15.41
C ARG A 87 4.49 0.95 -14.94
N LEU A 88 5.39 1.50 -14.12
CA LEU A 88 6.53 0.76 -13.58
C LEU A 88 6.10 -0.35 -12.62
N ILE A 89 5.16 -0.06 -11.72
CA ILE A 89 4.61 -1.03 -10.79
C ILE A 89 3.71 -2.04 -11.55
N GLY A 90 3.06 -1.63 -12.64
CA GLY A 90 2.07 -2.47 -13.31
C GLY A 90 0.88 -2.78 -12.41
N ALA A 91 0.48 -1.82 -11.56
CA ALA A 91 -0.70 -1.90 -10.72
C ALA A 91 -1.17 -0.50 -10.35
N VAL A 92 -2.48 -0.30 -10.21
CA VAL A 92 -3.14 0.96 -9.87
C VAL A 92 -3.90 0.79 -8.56
N ASN A 93 -3.72 1.73 -7.64
CA ASN A 93 -4.53 1.82 -6.42
C ASN A 93 -5.43 3.07 -6.41
N THR A 94 -5.28 3.96 -7.39
CA THR A 94 -5.90 5.29 -7.42
C THR A 94 -6.27 5.62 -8.87
N PHE A 95 -7.51 6.01 -9.13
CA PHE A 95 -7.94 6.52 -10.44
C PHE A 95 -8.53 7.92 -10.32
N TYR A 96 -8.36 8.73 -11.36
CA TYR A 96 -8.80 10.13 -11.36
C TYR A 96 -8.97 10.68 -12.76
N TRP A 97 -9.70 11.80 -12.88
CA TRP A 97 -9.88 12.47 -14.16
C TRP A 97 -8.83 13.57 -14.36
N GLU A 98 -8.22 13.58 -15.54
CA GLU A 98 -7.32 14.65 -16.00
C GLU A 98 -7.46 14.80 -17.51
N GLU A 99 -7.75 16.02 -17.94
CA GLU A 99 -7.98 16.36 -19.37
C GLU A 99 -9.06 15.50 -20.06
N GLY A 100 -10.06 15.04 -19.30
CA GLY A 100 -11.13 14.18 -19.83
C GLY A 100 -10.77 12.70 -19.94
N CYS A 101 -9.54 12.31 -19.60
CA CYS A 101 -9.06 10.94 -19.53
C CYS A 101 -9.15 10.40 -18.09
N LEU A 102 -9.46 9.11 -17.96
CA LEU A 102 -9.42 8.38 -16.70
C LEU A 102 -8.00 7.82 -16.49
N TRP A 103 -7.24 8.48 -15.63
CA TRP A 103 -5.88 8.11 -15.28
C TRP A 103 -5.82 7.09 -14.16
N GLY A 104 -4.82 6.22 -14.18
CA GLY A 104 -4.42 5.35 -13.07
C GLY A 104 -3.09 5.78 -12.44
N ASP A 105 -3.04 5.81 -11.13
CA ASP A 105 -1.83 6.05 -10.33
C ASP A 105 -1.69 4.99 -9.22
N ASN A 106 -0.49 4.91 -8.65
CA ASN A 106 -0.18 4.05 -7.53
C ASN A 106 0.48 4.84 -6.40
N THR A 107 -0.34 5.23 -5.43
CA THR A 107 0.09 6.00 -4.26
C THR A 107 0.59 5.12 -3.12
N ASP A 108 0.48 3.78 -3.18
CA ASP A 108 0.95 2.89 -2.11
C ASP A 108 2.48 3.04 -1.93
N GLY A 109 3.22 3.02 -3.05
CA GLY A 109 4.68 3.13 -3.03
C GLY A 109 5.14 4.48 -2.50
N ALA A 110 4.59 5.58 -3.02
CA ALA A 110 4.89 6.93 -2.56
C ALA A 110 4.49 7.14 -1.09
N GLY A 111 3.33 6.63 -0.67
CA GLY A 111 2.88 6.66 0.71
C GLY A 111 3.81 5.89 1.65
N PHE A 112 4.37 4.77 1.21
CA PHE A 112 5.37 4.02 1.96
C PHE A 112 6.66 4.84 2.17
N ILE A 113 7.14 5.52 1.13
CA ILE A 113 8.32 6.41 1.24
C ILE A 113 8.06 7.57 2.20
N VAL A 114 6.88 8.20 2.13
CA VAL A 114 6.48 9.25 3.08
C VAL A 114 6.49 8.71 4.51
N ALA A 115 5.93 7.52 4.74
CA ALA A 115 5.90 6.89 6.07
C ALA A 115 7.31 6.62 6.62
N LEU A 116 8.23 6.14 5.78
CA LEU A 116 9.63 5.91 6.16
C LEU A 116 10.41 7.20 6.42
N ARG A 117 10.15 8.27 5.67
CA ARG A 117 10.78 9.59 5.91
C ARG A 117 10.38 10.19 7.26
N ARG A 118 9.16 9.93 7.75
CA ARG A 118 8.70 10.41 9.07
C ARG A 118 9.47 9.78 10.24
N VAL A 119 10.20 8.69 10.00
CA VAL A 119 11.05 8.04 10.98
C VAL A 119 12.54 8.15 10.62
N ASP A 120 12.89 9.12 9.77
CA ASP A 120 14.25 9.43 9.35
C ASP A 120 15.02 8.23 8.78
N PHE A 121 14.32 7.33 8.07
CA PHE A 121 14.95 6.18 7.45
C PHE A 121 15.90 6.61 6.31
N ASP A 122 17.11 6.05 6.30
CA ASP A 122 18.11 6.28 5.26
C ASP A 122 17.84 5.38 4.04
N PHE A 123 17.72 5.98 2.86
CA PHE A 123 17.50 5.27 1.58
C PHE A 123 18.79 5.03 0.81
N SER A 124 19.96 5.20 1.43
CA SER A 124 21.24 5.08 0.73
C SER A 124 21.39 3.73 0.02
N PRO A 125 22.12 3.70 -1.12
CA PRO A 125 22.33 2.47 -1.89
C PRO A 125 22.98 1.32 -1.12
N SER A 126 23.66 1.60 0.01
CA SER A 126 24.27 0.60 0.87
C SER A 126 23.29 -0.07 1.84
N GLN A 127 22.09 0.50 2.01
CA GLN A 127 21.05 -0.11 2.83
C GLN A 127 20.48 -1.35 2.13
N SER A 128 19.98 -2.27 2.94
CA SER A 128 19.46 -3.56 2.53
C SER A 128 18.03 -3.73 3.04
N VAL A 129 17.16 -4.20 2.15
CA VAL A 129 15.75 -4.45 2.46
C VAL A 129 15.38 -5.91 2.27
N LEU A 130 14.71 -6.47 3.27
CA LEU A 130 14.04 -7.76 3.20
C LEU A 130 12.54 -7.55 2.96
N LEU A 131 12.05 -7.98 1.80
CA LEU A 131 10.64 -8.02 1.46
C LEU A 131 10.08 -9.43 1.70
N LEU A 132 9.12 -9.55 2.62
CA LEU A 132 8.36 -10.76 2.83
C LEU A 132 7.11 -10.69 1.97
N GLY A 133 7.05 -11.50 0.91
CA GLY A 133 6.00 -11.49 -0.10
C GLY A 133 6.48 -10.96 -1.45
N ALA A 134 5.71 -11.29 -2.49
CA ALA A 134 5.95 -10.84 -3.87
C ALA A 134 4.64 -10.46 -4.61
N GLY A 135 3.64 -9.99 -3.87
CA GLY A 135 2.37 -9.52 -4.42
C GLY A 135 2.39 -8.03 -4.82
N GLY A 136 1.23 -7.46 -5.16
CA GLY A 136 1.12 -6.06 -5.57
C GLY A 136 1.67 -5.06 -4.56
N ALA A 137 1.48 -5.29 -3.25
CA ALA A 137 2.05 -4.45 -2.20
C ALA A 137 3.59 -4.53 -2.15
N ALA A 138 4.16 -5.75 -2.22
CA ALA A 138 5.60 -5.97 -2.34
C ALA A 138 6.19 -5.25 -3.55
N ARG A 139 5.46 -5.28 -4.66
CA ARG A 139 5.87 -4.62 -5.90
C ARG A 139 5.87 -3.10 -5.77
N ALA A 140 4.81 -2.51 -5.23
CA ALA A 140 4.74 -1.07 -5.00
C ALA A 140 5.85 -0.59 -4.04
N VAL A 141 6.06 -1.30 -2.93
CA VAL A 141 7.13 -1.01 -1.96
C VAL A 141 8.51 -1.15 -2.61
N GLY A 142 8.79 -2.28 -3.27
CA GLY A 142 10.09 -2.55 -3.88
C GLY A 142 10.45 -1.51 -4.94
N VAL A 143 9.52 -1.19 -5.85
CA VAL A 143 9.73 -0.16 -6.88
C VAL A 143 9.98 1.20 -6.24
N ALA A 144 9.17 1.60 -5.25
CA ALA A 144 9.34 2.90 -4.60
C ALA A 144 10.68 3.01 -3.87
N LEU A 145 11.14 1.95 -3.20
CA LEU A 145 12.45 1.91 -2.56
C LEU A 145 13.60 1.98 -3.58
N ALA A 146 13.47 1.29 -4.72
CA ALA A 146 14.46 1.36 -5.79
C ALA A 146 14.56 2.77 -6.37
N LEU A 147 13.41 3.43 -6.63
CA LEU A 147 13.35 4.82 -7.08
C LEU A 147 13.87 5.81 -6.03
N ALA A 148 13.74 5.48 -4.74
CA ALA A 148 14.31 6.28 -3.64
C ALA A 148 15.84 6.11 -3.48
N GLY A 149 16.47 5.18 -4.21
CA GLY A 149 17.92 5.00 -4.27
C GLY A 149 18.45 3.71 -3.64
N MET A 150 17.60 2.89 -3.02
CA MET A 150 18.03 1.60 -2.46
C MET A 150 18.37 0.60 -3.56
N LYS A 151 19.43 -0.18 -3.34
CA LYS A 151 19.89 -1.17 -4.33
C LYS A 151 19.85 -2.60 -3.87
N ASN A 152 19.93 -2.91 -2.58
CA ASN A 152 20.06 -4.30 -2.13
C ASN A 152 18.71 -4.83 -1.63
N PHE A 153 18.14 -5.77 -2.37
CA PHE A 153 16.83 -6.36 -2.06
C PHE A 153 16.98 -7.85 -1.79
N THR A 154 16.34 -8.33 -0.73
CA THR A 154 16.10 -9.75 -0.53
C THR A 154 14.60 -10.00 -0.54
N ILE A 155 14.13 -10.94 -1.35
CA ILE A 155 12.71 -11.30 -1.44
C ILE A 155 12.53 -12.71 -0.91
N VAL A 156 11.69 -12.85 0.11
CA VAL A 156 11.23 -14.15 0.62
C VAL A 156 9.79 -14.35 0.20
N ASN A 157 9.51 -15.38 -0.59
CA ASN A 157 8.14 -15.70 -0.99
C ASN A 157 7.96 -17.21 -1.18
N ARG A 158 6.75 -17.70 -0.90
CA ARG A 158 6.40 -19.12 -1.10
C ARG A 158 6.37 -19.52 -2.58
N GLN A 159 5.83 -18.66 -3.44
CA GLN A 159 5.73 -18.91 -4.87
C GLN A 159 6.93 -18.31 -5.58
N ARG A 160 7.85 -19.16 -6.02
CA ARG A 160 9.11 -18.75 -6.64
C ARG A 160 8.93 -17.84 -7.84
N GLU A 161 8.02 -18.20 -8.75
CA GLU A 161 7.74 -17.42 -9.97
C GLU A 161 7.36 -15.95 -9.68
N LYS A 162 6.52 -15.71 -8.66
CA LYS A 162 6.15 -14.34 -8.27
C LYS A 162 7.36 -13.54 -7.77
N ALA A 163 8.25 -14.18 -7.01
CA ALA A 163 9.46 -13.54 -6.53
C ALA A 163 10.45 -13.25 -7.66
N GLU A 164 10.60 -14.17 -8.62
CA GLU A 164 11.42 -13.96 -9.81
C GLU A 164 10.91 -12.80 -10.68
N ASN A 165 9.59 -12.67 -10.84
CA ASN A 165 9.00 -11.55 -11.56
C ASN A 165 9.25 -10.20 -10.86
N LEU A 166 9.13 -10.16 -9.53
CA LEU A 166 9.48 -8.97 -8.75
C LEU A 166 10.99 -8.68 -8.84
N ALA A 167 11.85 -9.69 -8.73
CA ALA A 167 13.30 -9.52 -8.85
C ALA A 167 13.69 -8.90 -10.19
N LYS A 168 13.20 -9.45 -11.31
CA LYS A 168 13.46 -8.91 -12.66
C LYS A 168 13.05 -7.44 -12.78
N LEU A 169 11.93 -7.06 -12.15
CA LEU A 169 11.49 -5.67 -12.14
C LEU A 169 12.47 -4.77 -11.39
N LEU A 170 12.88 -5.17 -10.17
CA LEU A 170 13.82 -4.39 -9.37
C LEU A 170 15.22 -4.33 -10.00
N GLU A 171 15.68 -5.42 -10.64
CA GLU A 171 16.94 -5.46 -11.38
C GLU A 171 16.95 -4.48 -12.57
N ARG A 172 15.84 -4.35 -13.29
CA ARG A 172 15.68 -3.33 -14.34
C ARG A 172 15.79 -1.90 -13.81
N LEU A 173 15.49 -1.69 -12.54
CA LEU A 173 15.64 -0.41 -11.84
C LEU A 173 17.04 -0.26 -11.20
N GLY A 174 17.97 -1.18 -11.48
CA GLY A 174 19.34 -1.15 -10.96
C GLY A 174 19.52 -1.80 -9.59
N GLY A 175 18.52 -2.54 -9.11
CA GLY A 175 18.60 -3.33 -7.88
C GLY A 175 19.44 -4.60 -8.03
N ILE A 176 20.11 -4.98 -6.95
CA ILE A 176 20.76 -6.25 -6.73
C ILE A 176 19.82 -7.08 -5.87
N VAL A 177 19.27 -8.16 -6.44
CA VAL A 177 18.18 -8.91 -5.81
C VAL A 177 18.61 -10.34 -5.45
N SER A 178 18.36 -10.72 -4.21
CA SER A 178 18.49 -12.09 -3.71
C SER A 178 17.13 -12.71 -3.48
N LEU A 179 16.91 -13.93 -3.97
CA LEU A 179 15.68 -14.68 -3.75
C LEU A 179 15.89 -15.75 -2.67
N ARG A 180 14.88 -15.92 -1.82
CA ARG A 180 14.82 -16.92 -0.75
C ARG A 180 13.42 -17.51 -0.66
N ASN A 181 13.32 -18.72 -0.11
CA ASN A 181 12.05 -19.39 0.19
C ASN A 181 11.97 -19.58 1.72
N TRP A 182 10.74 -19.66 2.24
CA TRP A 182 10.44 -19.92 3.65
C TRP A 182 11.01 -21.25 4.16
N GLU A 183 11.16 -22.23 3.28
CA GLU A 183 11.67 -23.57 3.61
C GLU A 183 13.22 -23.66 3.60
N GLY A 184 13.91 -22.55 3.26
CA GLY A 184 15.37 -22.54 3.15
C GLY A 184 16.08 -22.47 4.49
N ALA A 185 17.25 -23.11 4.59
CA ALA A 185 18.21 -22.84 5.65
C ALA A 185 18.66 -21.35 5.58
N ASN A 186 18.99 -20.77 6.74
CA ASN A 186 19.60 -19.44 6.89
C ASN A 186 18.68 -18.21 6.83
N LEU A 187 17.36 -18.35 7.00
CA LEU A 187 16.48 -17.17 7.14
C LEU A 187 16.92 -16.23 8.28
N ARG A 188 17.47 -16.78 9.37
CA ARG A 188 18.05 -15.97 10.45
C ARG A 188 19.15 -15.01 9.96
N GLU A 189 20.06 -15.48 9.12
CA GLU A 189 21.16 -14.67 8.57
C GLU A 189 20.60 -13.57 7.67
N VAL A 190 19.63 -13.94 6.83
CA VAL A 190 18.92 -12.99 5.96
C VAL A 190 18.28 -11.86 6.75
N PHE A 191 17.64 -12.14 7.89
CA PHE A 191 17.12 -11.06 8.74
C PHE A 191 18.26 -10.16 9.22
N SER A 192 19.33 -10.72 9.76
CA SER A 192 20.44 -9.93 10.33
C SER A 192 21.18 -9.05 9.31
N GLU A 193 21.16 -9.40 8.03
CA GLU A 193 21.80 -8.67 6.93
C GLU A 193 20.98 -7.46 6.44
N ASN A 194 19.70 -7.37 6.81
CA ASN A 194 18.77 -6.36 6.29
C ASN A 194 18.46 -5.28 7.33
N LYS A 195 18.61 -4.00 6.96
CA LYS A 195 18.30 -2.86 7.84
C LYS A 195 16.82 -2.52 7.86
N LEU A 196 16.13 -2.75 6.75
CA LEU A 196 14.69 -2.66 6.63
C LEU A 196 14.10 -4.05 6.42
N VAL A 197 13.11 -4.43 7.24
CA VAL A 197 12.34 -5.67 7.06
C VAL A 197 10.89 -5.30 6.87
N VAL A 198 10.28 -5.69 5.74
CA VAL A 198 8.91 -5.33 5.39
C VAL A 198 8.05 -6.58 5.22
N ASN A 199 7.04 -6.74 6.06
CA ASN A 199 5.96 -7.69 5.82
C ASN A 199 4.95 -7.09 4.84
N THR A 200 4.85 -7.69 3.65
CA THR A 200 3.87 -7.33 2.61
C THR A 200 2.86 -8.45 2.36
N THR A 201 2.88 -9.49 3.21
CA THR A 201 1.93 -10.60 3.17
C THR A 201 0.71 -10.29 4.04
N PRO A 202 -0.44 -10.95 3.82
CA PRO A 202 -1.59 -10.78 4.70
C PRO A 202 -1.46 -11.55 6.04
N LEU A 203 -0.35 -12.28 6.26
CA LEU A 203 -0.20 -13.12 7.45
C LEU A 203 -0.08 -12.28 8.71
N GLY A 204 -1.01 -12.48 9.65
CA GLY A 204 -1.13 -11.70 10.89
C GLY A 204 -2.32 -10.75 10.90
N MET A 205 -3.08 -10.67 9.79
CA MET A 205 -4.21 -9.76 9.64
C MET A 205 -5.51 -10.32 10.23
N THR A 206 -5.65 -11.65 10.30
CA THR A 206 -6.89 -12.30 10.73
C THR A 206 -6.68 -13.14 11.99
N ALA A 207 -7.76 -13.53 12.66
CA ALA A 207 -7.69 -14.43 13.81
C ALA A 207 -7.11 -15.81 13.44
N VAL A 208 -7.25 -16.25 12.18
CA VAL A 208 -6.78 -17.57 11.73
C VAL A 208 -5.27 -17.60 11.50
N ASP A 209 -4.66 -16.48 11.15
CA ASP A 209 -3.24 -16.34 10.86
C ASP A 209 -2.52 -15.35 11.79
N GLN A 210 -3.08 -15.13 12.98
CA GLN A 210 -2.59 -14.16 13.98
C GLN A 210 -1.11 -14.33 14.33
N ALA A 211 -0.58 -15.55 14.26
CA ALA A 211 0.84 -15.84 14.49
C ALA A 211 1.80 -15.16 13.49
N GLY A 212 1.26 -14.68 12.37
CA GLY A 212 1.99 -13.98 11.32
C GLY A 212 2.83 -14.91 10.45
N PRO A 213 3.75 -14.35 9.64
CA PRO A 213 4.76 -15.14 8.94
C PRO A 213 5.59 -16.01 9.91
N PRO A 214 6.08 -17.19 9.48
CA PRO A 214 6.77 -18.15 10.33
C PRO A 214 8.18 -17.67 10.70
N ILE A 215 8.25 -16.70 11.60
CA ILE A 215 9.45 -15.98 12.01
C ILE A 215 9.63 -16.14 13.52
N GLU A 216 10.84 -16.50 13.91
CA GLU A 216 11.23 -16.53 15.32
C GLU A 216 11.70 -15.15 15.79
N GLU A 217 11.34 -14.79 17.02
CA GLU A 217 11.76 -13.54 17.66
C GLU A 217 13.28 -13.32 17.59
N LYS A 218 14.07 -14.38 17.80
CA LYS A 218 15.54 -14.33 17.81
C LYS A 218 16.18 -13.94 16.46
N TRP A 219 15.41 -13.87 15.37
CA TRP A 219 15.91 -13.48 14.06
C TRP A 219 16.04 -11.96 13.91
N PHE A 220 15.29 -11.18 14.68
CA PHE A 220 15.40 -9.72 14.67
C PHE A 220 16.62 -9.22 15.44
N VAL A 221 17.21 -8.14 14.93
CA VAL A 221 18.43 -7.51 15.42
C VAL A 221 18.15 -6.05 15.76
N LYS A 222 18.67 -5.60 16.91
CA LYS A 222 18.56 -4.21 17.36
C LYS A 222 19.09 -3.24 16.29
N GLY A 223 18.36 -2.15 16.06
CA GLY A 223 18.71 -1.13 15.06
C GLY A 223 18.17 -1.41 13.65
N GLN A 224 17.32 -2.43 13.49
CA GLN A 224 16.49 -2.58 12.30
C GLN A 224 15.24 -1.69 12.39
N LEU A 225 14.74 -1.28 11.23
CA LEU A 225 13.37 -0.83 11.06
C LEU A 225 12.52 -2.00 10.52
N VAL A 226 11.48 -2.36 11.26
CA VAL A 226 10.57 -3.45 10.90
C VAL A 226 9.19 -2.86 10.60
N VAL A 227 8.70 -3.10 9.39
CA VAL A 227 7.45 -2.55 8.90
C VAL A 227 6.48 -3.66 8.57
N ASP A 228 5.25 -3.56 9.06
CA ASP A 228 4.15 -4.41 8.65
C ASP A 228 3.13 -3.56 7.91
N LEU A 229 2.74 -3.94 6.69
CA LEU A 229 1.71 -3.20 5.95
C LEU A 229 0.29 -3.46 6.50
N ILE A 230 0.16 -4.41 7.44
CA ILE A 230 -1.08 -4.63 8.19
C ILE A 230 -1.30 -3.48 9.18
N TYR A 231 -2.53 -2.97 9.20
CA TYR A 231 -2.98 -1.92 10.13
C TYR A 231 -4.16 -2.36 11.00
N ASN A 232 -4.71 -3.55 10.78
CA ASN A 232 -5.71 -4.16 11.63
C ASN A 232 -5.36 -5.65 11.79
N PRO A 233 -4.88 -6.08 12.98
CA PRO A 233 -4.65 -5.27 14.18
C PRO A 233 -3.51 -4.23 14.01
N LEU A 234 -3.50 -3.19 14.86
CA LEU A 234 -2.44 -2.16 14.87
C LEU A 234 -1.07 -2.72 15.24
N GLU A 235 -1.05 -3.75 16.08
CA GLU A 235 0.17 -4.41 16.56
C GLU A 235 0.07 -5.92 16.28
N THR A 236 0.69 -6.35 15.18
CA THR A 236 0.77 -7.76 14.79
C THR A 236 1.81 -8.50 15.63
N GLU A 237 1.71 -9.83 15.71
CA GLU A 237 2.74 -10.65 16.38
C GLU A 237 4.12 -10.48 15.74
N PHE A 238 4.17 -10.17 14.44
CA PHE A 238 5.40 -9.82 13.74
C PHE A 238 6.06 -8.55 14.32
N LEU A 239 5.28 -7.49 14.52
CA LEU A 239 5.77 -6.24 15.13
C LEU A 239 6.12 -6.43 16.61
N LYS A 240 5.34 -7.21 17.38
CA LYS A 240 5.65 -7.50 18.80
C LYS A 240 6.99 -8.20 18.96
N LYS A 241 7.25 -9.22 18.14
CA LYS A 241 8.52 -9.94 18.12
C LYS A 241 9.70 -9.01 17.80
N ALA A 242 9.53 -8.10 16.84
CA ALA A 242 10.55 -7.12 16.50
C ALA A 242 10.80 -6.12 17.64
N ALA A 243 9.75 -5.57 18.23
CA ALA A 243 9.83 -4.63 19.35
C ALA A 243 10.52 -5.25 20.58
N ALA A 244 10.22 -6.52 20.90
CA ALA A 244 10.87 -7.28 21.98
C ALA A 244 12.40 -7.40 21.79
N ARG A 245 12.90 -7.25 20.56
CA ARG A 245 14.34 -7.28 20.21
C ARG A 245 14.96 -5.89 20.08
N GLY A 246 14.20 -4.84 20.41
CA GLY A 246 14.65 -3.45 20.35
C GLY A 246 14.73 -2.90 18.92
N CYS A 247 13.97 -3.46 17.99
CA CYS A 247 13.79 -2.87 16.66
C CYS A 247 12.82 -1.70 16.74
N GLN A 248 13.01 -0.72 15.86
CA GLN A 248 11.98 0.27 15.60
C GLN A 248 10.89 -0.37 14.73
N THR A 249 9.62 -0.10 15.02
CA THR A 249 8.49 -0.71 14.33
C THR A 249 7.56 0.33 13.71
N LEU A 250 7.02 0.02 12.53
CA LEU A 250 5.98 0.80 11.87
C LEU A 250 4.87 -0.14 11.39
N ASN A 251 3.60 0.21 11.65
CA ASN A 251 2.46 -0.53 11.13
C ASN A 251 1.91 0.09 9.85
N GLY A 252 0.92 -0.57 9.26
CA GLY A 252 0.36 -0.19 7.98
C GLY A 252 -0.43 1.11 8.01
N LEU A 253 -0.75 1.65 9.19
CA LEU A 253 -1.60 2.83 9.32
C LEU A 253 -0.90 4.06 8.74
N SER A 254 0.41 4.18 8.97
CA SER A 254 1.20 5.29 8.43
C SER A 254 1.23 5.27 6.90
N THR A 255 1.34 4.08 6.30
CA THR A 255 1.27 3.92 4.84
C THR A 255 -0.14 4.17 4.32
N LEU A 256 -1.18 3.64 4.99
CA LEU A 256 -2.59 3.87 4.63
C LEU A 256 -2.95 5.35 4.63
N TRP A 257 -2.51 6.08 5.65
CA TRP A 257 -2.71 7.53 5.75
C TRP A 257 -1.97 8.26 4.62
N ALA A 258 -0.68 7.99 4.45
CA ALA A 258 0.14 8.71 3.48
C ALA A 258 -0.30 8.47 2.03
N GLN A 259 -0.61 7.23 1.65
CA GLN A 259 -1.14 6.93 0.31
C GLN A 259 -2.49 7.62 0.08
N GLY A 260 -3.28 7.77 1.14
CA GLY A 260 -4.61 8.38 1.09
C GLY A 260 -4.53 9.89 0.90
N VAL A 261 -3.64 10.55 1.62
CA VAL A 261 -3.33 11.98 1.42
C VAL A 261 -2.97 12.24 -0.04
N LEU A 262 -2.03 11.47 -0.60
CA LEU A 262 -1.62 11.62 -1.99
C LEU A 262 -2.78 11.42 -2.97
N ALA A 263 -3.60 10.39 -2.77
CA ALA A 263 -4.75 10.11 -3.63
C ALA A 263 -5.80 11.23 -3.56
N PHE A 264 -6.08 11.75 -2.36
CA PHE A 264 -6.99 12.88 -2.15
C PHE A 264 -6.56 14.12 -2.94
N GLU A 265 -5.27 14.47 -2.86
CA GLU A 265 -4.70 15.62 -3.55
C GLU A 265 -4.74 15.43 -5.07
N ARG A 266 -4.49 14.21 -5.56
CA ARG A 266 -4.61 13.88 -6.99
C ARG A 266 -6.00 14.15 -7.53
N TRP A 267 -7.04 13.74 -6.79
CA TRP A 267 -8.43 13.85 -7.24
C TRP A 267 -9.00 15.25 -7.13
N THR A 268 -8.75 15.89 -5.99
CA THR A 268 -9.40 17.16 -5.64
C THR A 268 -8.60 18.36 -6.10
N LYS A 269 -7.32 18.17 -6.45
CA LYS A 269 -6.34 19.22 -6.74
C LYS A 269 -6.25 20.25 -5.60
N LYS A 270 -6.54 19.81 -4.37
CA LYS A 270 -6.48 20.59 -3.12
C LYS A 270 -5.56 19.87 -2.15
N GLU A 271 -4.85 20.65 -1.34
CA GLU A 271 -4.08 20.11 -0.21
C GLU A 271 -5.00 19.34 0.74
N ALA A 272 -4.59 18.14 1.14
CA ALA A 272 -5.39 17.31 2.03
C ALA A 272 -5.29 17.82 3.48
N PRO A 273 -6.37 17.79 4.27
CA PRO A 273 -6.33 18.06 5.70
C PRO A 273 -5.73 16.85 6.43
N ALA A 274 -4.42 16.65 6.27
CA ALA A 274 -3.74 15.41 6.59
C ALA A 274 -3.86 15.01 8.07
N GLU A 275 -3.86 15.99 8.99
CA GLU A 275 -4.03 15.74 10.42
C GLU A 275 -5.45 15.28 10.78
N VAL A 276 -6.47 15.81 10.09
CA VAL A 276 -7.86 15.34 10.27
C VAL A 276 -8.01 13.91 9.77
N MET A 277 -7.42 13.61 8.62
CA MET A 277 -7.38 12.26 8.06
C MET A 277 -6.71 11.26 9.03
N ALA A 278 -5.58 11.65 9.63
CA ALA A 278 -4.87 10.81 10.61
C ALA A 278 -5.70 10.59 11.88
N THR A 279 -6.27 11.66 12.44
CA THR A 279 -7.08 11.62 13.67
C THR A 279 -8.29 10.70 13.51
N GLU A 280 -8.95 10.76 12.36
CA GLU A 280 -10.16 9.96 12.11
C GLU A 280 -9.85 8.48 11.91
N LEU A 281 -8.72 8.16 11.28
CA LEU A 281 -8.24 6.77 11.23
C LEU A 281 -7.98 6.22 12.63
N GLN A 282 -7.35 6.99 13.52
CA GLN A 282 -7.05 6.57 14.89
C GLN A 282 -8.31 6.35 15.74
N ARG A 283 -9.38 7.12 15.52
CA ARG A 283 -10.65 6.97 16.26
C ARG A 283 -11.38 5.67 15.95
N TRP A 284 -11.10 5.05 14.82
CA TRP A 284 -11.78 3.86 14.33
C TRP A 284 -11.05 2.55 14.62
N LEU A 285 -9.88 2.62 15.24
CA LEU A 285 -9.02 1.50 15.61
C LEU A 285 -8.96 1.34 17.13
#